data_AF-A0A1Y6L445-F1
#
_entry.id   AF-A0A1Y6L445-F1
#
_cell.length_a   1.000
_cell.length_b   1.000
_cell.length_c   1.000
_cell.angle_alpha   90.00
_cell.angle_beta   90.00
_cell.angle_gamma   90.00
#
_symmetry.space_group_name_H-M   'P 1'
#
loop_
_entity.id
_entity.type
_entity.pdbx_description
1 polymer ?
#
loop_
_entity_poly.entity_id
_entity_poly.type
_entity_poly.pdbx_seq_one_letter_code
_entity_poly.pdbx_strand_id
1 'polypeptide(L)'
;MATRPVSGGVEANCAICGAPPDPECPHEGERLQLALNQAMERWDGLHKIRKFVLDHARNSIIQTYHTLRSARMDAHRAYLQTLPYYTLYHRFSGNPPLDPAQFHLVHSQIQRANQILQQGVDQDWRTSCQRYPQVLDYYFSLAEVVLPDHRDPRIFDPRFGDPPPRHDHRRLKERRNSGDAAVKEHRKKDKDRRRSRGRTPPPHVPMPR
;
A
#
# COMPACT_ATOMS: atom_id res chain seq x y z
N MET A 1 -63.76 -30.99 0.43
CA MET A 1 -62.47 -31.27 -0.23
C MET A 1 -62.05 -30.03 -0.99
N ALA A 2 -61.15 -29.22 -0.43
CA ALA A 2 -60.68 -27.99 -1.08
C ALA A 2 -59.42 -28.34 -1.90
N THR A 3 -59.54 -28.27 -3.22
CA THR A 3 -58.42 -28.35 -4.16
C THR A 3 -57.50 -27.14 -3.93
N ARG A 4 -56.29 -27.39 -3.40
CA ARG A 4 -55.21 -26.38 -3.38
C ARG A 4 -54.82 -26.11 -4.83
N PRO A 5 -54.72 -24.84 -5.27
CA PRO A 5 -54.10 -24.54 -6.55
C PRO A 5 -52.63 -24.93 -6.47
N VAL A 6 -52.21 -25.90 -7.28
CA VAL A 6 -50.80 -26.19 -7.54
C VAL A 6 -50.27 -24.98 -8.30
N SER A 7 -49.70 -24.03 -7.56
CA SER A 7 -48.74 -23.11 -8.15
C SER A 7 -47.53 -23.97 -8.48
N GLY A 8 -47.54 -24.62 -9.64
CA GLY A 8 -46.36 -25.24 -10.21
C GLY A 8 -45.40 -24.11 -10.50
N GLY A 9 -44.59 -23.74 -9.50
CA GLY A 9 -43.57 -22.72 -9.63
C GLY A 9 -42.67 -23.13 -10.78
N VAL A 10 -42.66 -22.35 -11.85
CA VAL A 10 -41.67 -22.53 -12.90
C VAL A 10 -40.33 -22.18 -12.26
N GLU A 11 -39.56 -23.19 -11.91
CA GLU A 11 -38.22 -23.05 -11.38
C GLU A 11 -37.21 -22.94 -12.54
N ALA A 12 -36.15 -22.17 -12.31
CA ALA A 12 -35.13 -21.96 -13.33
C ALA A 12 -34.22 -23.19 -13.45
N ASN A 13 -33.95 -23.62 -14.68
CA ASN A 13 -32.85 -24.54 -14.93
C ASN A 13 -31.51 -23.84 -14.66
N CYS A 14 -30.47 -24.63 -14.35
CA CYS A 14 -29.12 -24.13 -14.14
C CYS A 14 -28.66 -23.23 -15.30
N ALA A 15 -28.24 -22.01 -15.00
CA ALA A 15 -27.77 -21.02 -15.97
C ALA A 15 -26.45 -21.39 -16.65
N ILE A 16 -25.78 -22.44 -16.19
CA ILE A 16 -24.48 -22.90 -16.72
C ILE A 16 -24.65 -24.11 -17.63
N CYS A 17 -25.37 -25.13 -17.19
CA CYS A 17 -25.51 -26.40 -17.91
C CYS A 17 -26.95 -26.71 -18.39
N GLY A 18 -27.95 -25.95 -17.96
CA GLY A 18 -29.36 -26.14 -18.34
C GLY A 18 -30.08 -27.29 -17.62
N ALA A 19 -29.45 -27.92 -16.62
CA ALA A 19 -30.08 -28.98 -15.83
C ALA A 19 -31.29 -28.49 -15.03
N PRO A 20 -32.30 -29.35 -14.76
CA PRO A 20 -33.41 -28.99 -13.90
C PRO A 20 -32.95 -28.67 -12.47
N PRO A 21 -33.77 -27.95 -11.68
CA PRO A 21 -33.42 -27.49 -10.32
C PRO A 21 -33.13 -28.63 -9.33
N ASP A 22 -33.76 -29.79 -9.54
CA ASP A 22 -33.67 -30.94 -8.64
C ASP A 22 -33.10 -32.15 -9.42
N PRO A 23 -31.99 -32.77 -8.96
CA PRO A 23 -31.19 -32.40 -7.80
C PRO A 23 -30.38 -31.10 -8.00
N GLU A 24 -30.05 -30.43 -6.89
CA GLU A 24 -29.27 -29.19 -6.89
C GLU A 24 -27.95 -29.32 -7.66
N CYS A 25 -27.76 -28.44 -8.64
CA CYS A 25 -26.61 -28.47 -9.55
C CYS A 25 -25.48 -27.55 -9.06
N PRO A 26 -24.22 -28.02 -8.93
CA PRO A 26 -23.14 -27.26 -8.27
C PRO A 26 -22.60 -26.06 -9.08
N HIS A 27 -22.82 -26.03 -10.41
CA HIS A 27 -22.14 -25.10 -11.31
C HIS A 27 -22.36 -23.61 -10.99
N GLU A 28 -23.55 -23.22 -10.53
CA GLU A 28 -23.83 -21.82 -10.18
C GLU A 28 -23.09 -21.38 -8.92
N GLY A 29 -23.02 -22.26 -7.92
CA GLY A 29 -22.26 -22.03 -6.70
C GLY A 29 -20.76 -21.91 -6.99
N GLU A 30 -20.21 -22.81 -7.81
CA GLU A 30 -18.81 -22.76 -8.24
C GLU A 30 -18.49 -21.46 -9.01
N ARG A 31 -19.38 -21.05 -9.91
CA ARG A 31 -19.20 -19.80 -10.66
C ARG A 31 -19.27 -18.56 -9.76
N LEU A 32 -20.15 -18.57 -8.75
CA LEU A 32 -20.22 -17.50 -7.75
C LEU A 32 -18.92 -17.43 -6.93
N GLN A 33 -18.38 -18.57 -6.49
CA GLN A 33 -17.10 -18.62 -5.78
C GLN A 33 -15.95 -18.07 -6.63
N LEU A 34 -15.90 -18.41 -7.93
CA LEU A 34 -14.91 -17.84 -8.84
C LEU A 34 -15.05 -16.31 -8.96
N ALA A 35 -16.28 -15.80 -9.14
CA ALA A 35 -16.54 -14.38 -9.24
C ALA A 35 -16.18 -13.62 -7.94
N LEU A 36 -16.43 -14.23 -6.78
CA LEU A 36 -16.02 -13.71 -5.48
C LEU A 36 -14.49 -13.59 -5.40
N ASN A 37 -13.75 -14.65 -5.75
CA ASN A 37 -12.28 -14.61 -5.75
C ASN A 37 -11.74 -13.51 -6.66
N GLN A 38 -12.29 -13.35 -7.87
CA GLN A 38 -11.93 -12.26 -8.78
C GLN A 38 -12.28 -10.86 -8.24
N ALA A 39 -13.35 -10.72 -7.47
CA ALA A 39 -13.68 -9.47 -6.78
C ALA A 39 -12.70 -9.19 -5.63
N MET A 40 -12.32 -10.22 -4.86
CA MET A 40 -11.34 -10.13 -3.78
C MET A 40 -9.95 -9.74 -4.30
N GLU A 41 -9.50 -10.29 -5.43
CA GLU A 41 -8.22 -9.91 -6.06
C GLU A 41 -8.17 -8.43 -6.44
N ARG A 42 -9.31 -7.86 -6.86
CA ARG A 42 -9.43 -6.42 -7.18
C ARG A 42 -9.54 -5.55 -5.92
N TRP A 43 -9.87 -6.14 -4.77
CA TRP A 43 -10.04 -5.41 -3.52
C TRP A 43 -8.69 -5.22 -2.81
N ASP A 44 -8.18 -4.00 -2.84
CA ASP A 44 -6.85 -3.63 -2.33
C ASP A 44 -6.77 -3.54 -0.79
N GLY A 45 -7.86 -3.81 -0.06
CA GLY A 45 -7.93 -3.60 1.39
C GLY A 45 -6.87 -4.41 2.17
N LEU A 46 -6.78 -5.71 1.90
CA LEU A 46 -5.81 -6.59 2.58
C LEU A 46 -4.35 -6.19 2.27
N HIS A 47 -4.06 -5.80 1.03
CA HIS A 47 -2.74 -5.35 0.62
C HIS A 47 -2.33 -4.07 1.36
N LYS A 48 -3.25 -3.10 1.49
CA LYS A 48 -3.01 -1.87 2.27
C LYS A 48 -2.74 -2.16 3.74
N ILE A 49 -3.53 -3.03 4.36
CA ILE A 49 -3.35 -3.42 5.77
C ILE A 49 -1.97 -4.08 5.94
N ARG A 50 -1.65 -5.07 5.11
CA ARG A 50 -0.35 -5.77 5.16
C ARG A 50 0.82 -4.81 4.99
N LYS A 51 0.74 -3.89 4.04
CA LYS A 51 1.78 -2.89 3.80
C LYS A 51 1.95 -1.97 5.01
N PHE A 52 0.85 -1.44 5.54
CA PHE A 52 0.85 -0.59 6.73
C PHE A 52 1.56 -1.28 7.90
N VAL A 53 1.12 -2.50 8.24
CA VAL A 53 1.69 -3.29 9.35
C VAL A 53 3.17 -3.57 9.14
N LEU A 54 3.56 -4.01 7.94
CA LEU A 54 4.96 -4.37 7.65
C LEU A 54 5.90 -3.15 7.73
N ASP A 55 5.48 -2.02 7.15
CA ASP A 55 6.28 -0.80 7.16
C ASP A 55 6.49 -0.30 8.61
N HIS A 56 5.45 -0.33 9.43
CA HIS A 56 5.51 0.15 10.81
C HIS A 56 6.25 -0.82 11.75
N ALA A 57 6.00 -2.12 11.62
CA ALA A 57 6.69 -3.14 12.40
C ALA A 57 8.20 -3.10 12.15
N ARG A 58 8.61 -3.02 10.88
CA ARG A 58 10.02 -2.92 10.50
C ARG A 58 10.67 -1.68 11.13
N ASN A 59 10.02 -0.52 11.04
CA ASN A 59 10.55 0.71 11.60
C ASN A 59 10.71 0.63 13.13
N SER A 60 9.71 0.07 13.83
CA SER A 60 9.75 -0.11 15.29
C SER A 60 10.91 -1.02 15.75
N ILE A 61 11.13 -2.14 15.06
CA ILE A 61 12.26 -3.04 15.34
C ILE A 61 13.61 -2.35 15.09
N ILE A 62 13.73 -1.65 13.96
CA ILE A 62 14.95 -0.91 13.61
C ILE A 62 15.26 0.18 14.64
N GLN A 63 14.25 0.95 15.07
CA GLN A 63 14.42 1.99 16.09
C GLN A 63 14.85 1.42 17.44
N THR A 64 14.25 0.30 17.86
CA THR A 64 14.66 -0.41 19.08
C THR A 64 16.13 -0.83 18.98
N TYR A 65 16.53 -1.47 17.88
CA TYR A 65 17.90 -1.91 17.67
C TYR A 65 18.89 -0.74 17.68
N HIS A 66 18.57 0.38 17.01
CA HIS A 66 19.44 1.56 17.02
C HIS A 66 19.66 2.12 18.43
N THR A 67 18.61 2.10 19.27
CA THR A 67 18.71 2.54 20.66
C THR A 67 19.67 1.64 21.45
N LEU A 68 19.51 0.32 21.35
CA LEU A 68 20.38 -0.66 22.01
C LEU A 68 21.83 -0.57 21.53
N ARG A 69 22.01 -0.50 20.20
CA ARG A 69 23.33 -0.35 19.58
C ARG A 69 24.01 0.94 20.04
N SER A 70 23.30 2.06 20.10
CA SER A 70 23.87 3.33 20.59
C SER A 70 24.37 3.20 22.02
N ALA A 71 23.53 2.70 22.93
CA ALA A 71 23.92 2.50 24.32
C ALA A 71 25.15 1.60 24.47
N ARG A 72 25.26 0.55 23.64
CA ARG A 72 26.41 -0.35 23.63
C ARG A 72 27.67 0.31 23.08
N MET A 73 27.56 1.11 22.02
CA MET A 73 28.67 1.90 21.48
C MET A 73 29.22 2.87 22.53
N ASP A 74 28.34 3.54 23.27
CA ASP A 74 28.72 4.47 24.33
C ASP A 74 29.43 3.74 25.48
N ALA A 75 28.88 2.61 25.93
CA ALA A 75 29.51 1.77 26.95
C ALA A 75 30.87 1.22 26.51
N HIS A 76 31.01 0.79 25.25
CA HIS A 76 32.28 0.33 24.69
C HIS A 76 33.31 1.45 24.63
N ARG A 77 32.92 2.66 24.21
CA ARG A 77 33.80 3.83 24.20
C ARG A 77 34.29 4.17 25.60
N ALA A 78 33.39 4.17 26.59
CA ALA A 78 33.74 4.39 27.99
C ALA A 78 34.71 3.31 28.50
N TYR A 79 34.46 2.03 28.16
CA TYR A 79 35.36 0.94 28.52
C TYR A 79 36.75 1.11 27.94
N LEU A 80 36.88 1.44 26.65
CA LEU A 80 38.18 1.66 26.03
C LEU A 80 38.99 2.74 26.75
N GLN A 81 38.35 3.82 27.22
CA GLN A 81 39.01 4.87 27.98
C GLN A 81 39.60 4.40 29.31
N THR A 82 39.13 3.28 29.86
CA THR A 82 39.68 2.66 31.07
C THR A 82 40.88 1.75 30.82
N LEU A 83 41.13 1.37 29.56
CA LEU A 83 42.22 0.45 29.23
C LEU A 83 43.59 1.11 29.43
N PRO A 84 44.57 0.39 30.00
CA PRO A 84 45.95 0.86 30.09
C PRO A 84 46.48 1.29 28.73
N TYR A 85 47.17 2.43 28.69
CA TYR A 85 47.81 3.00 27.49
C TYR A 85 46.86 3.37 26.34
N TYR A 86 45.54 3.22 26.48
CA TYR A 86 44.59 3.53 25.40
C TYR A 86 44.59 5.01 25.01
N THR A 87 44.73 5.92 25.97
CA THR A 87 44.79 7.37 25.69
C THR A 87 45.98 7.73 24.80
N LEU A 88 47.14 7.10 25.01
CA LEU A 88 48.31 7.22 24.16
C LEU A 88 48.06 6.58 22.80
N TYR A 89 47.55 5.35 22.79
CA TYR A 89 47.21 4.63 21.56
C TYR A 89 46.29 5.45 20.65
N HIS A 90 45.22 6.04 21.20
CA HIS A 90 44.28 6.88 20.47
C HIS A 90 44.91 8.22 20.02
N ARG A 91 45.70 8.89 20.88
CA ARG A 91 46.36 10.16 20.55
C ARG A 91 47.31 10.03 19.36
N PHE A 92 48.02 8.91 19.26
CA PHE A 92 48.99 8.63 18.20
C PHE A 92 48.40 7.78 17.06
N SER A 93 47.08 7.81 16.87
CA SER A 93 46.39 7.13 15.76
C SER A 93 46.76 5.65 15.60
N GLY A 94 46.97 4.95 16.73
CA GLY A 94 47.30 3.53 16.77
C GLY A 94 48.79 3.20 16.67
N ASN A 95 49.68 4.19 16.61
CA ASN A 95 51.13 3.99 16.62
C ASN A 95 51.82 4.77 17.77
N PRO A 96 51.51 4.46 19.04
CA PRO A 96 52.08 5.16 20.17
C PRO A 96 53.54 4.78 20.40
N PRO A 97 54.38 5.70 20.94
CA PRO A 97 55.77 5.41 21.29
C PRO A 97 55.83 4.59 22.60
N LEU A 98 55.39 3.34 22.54
CA LEU A 98 55.39 2.38 23.65
C LEU A 98 56.43 1.29 23.42
N ASP A 99 56.86 0.67 24.51
CA ASP A 99 57.62 -0.58 24.43
C ASP A 99 56.78 -1.67 23.72
N PRO A 100 57.38 -2.56 22.90
CA PRO A 100 56.64 -3.59 22.16
C PRO A 100 55.70 -4.42 23.03
N ALA A 101 56.10 -4.78 24.27
CA ALA A 101 55.24 -5.57 25.15
C ALA A 101 53.96 -4.80 25.57
N GLN A 102 54.10 -3.50 25.86
CA GLN A 102 52.98 -2.62 26.23
C GLN A 102 52.06 -2.38 25.03
N PHE A 103 52.63 -2.20 23.84
CA PHE A 103 51.88 -2.09 22.60
C PHE A 103 51.05 -3.34 22.33
N HIS A 104 51.66 -4.53 22.42
CA HIS A 104 50.94 -5.79 22.24
C HIS A 104 49.80 -5.96 23.27
N LEU A 105 50.03 -5.58 24.53
CA LEU A 105 49.01 -5.63 25.57
C LEU A 105 47.78 -4.79 25.21
N VAL A 106 47.95 -3.47 24.97
CA VAL A 106 46.82 -2.59 24.66
C VAL A 106 46.12 -3.00 23.37
N HIS A 107 46.88 -3.42 22.36
CA HIS A 107 46.32 -3.87 21.09
C HIS A 107 45.44 -5.12 21.28
N SER A 108 45.91 -6.12 22.03
CA SER A 108 45.14 -7.34 22.32
C SER A 108 43.86 -7.06 23.12
N GLN A 109 43.91 -6.10 24.06
CA GLN A 109 42.75 -5.70 24.84
C GLN A 109 41.70 -4.98 23.99
N ILE A 110 42.12 -4.06 23.11
CA ILE A 110 41.23 -3.39 22.15
C ILE A 110 40.58 -4.42 21.22
N GLN A 111 41.36 -5.36 20.67
CA GLN A 111 40.82 -6.41 19.81
C GLN A 111 39.76 -7.25 20.52
N ARG A 112 40.03 -7.66 21.76
CA ARG A 112 39.05 -8.40 22.59
C ARG A 112 37.80 -7.56 22.85
N ALA A 113 37.96 -6.28 23.19
CA ALA A 113 36.85 -5.36 23.41
C ALA A 113 35.96 -5.23 22.16
N ASN A 114 36.57 -5.15 20.97
CA ASN A 114 35.87 -5.06 19.70
C ASN A 114 35.08 -6.33 19.38
N GLN A 115 35.64 -7.51 19.68
CA GLN A 115 34.94 -8.78 19.52
C GLN A 115 33.70 -8.85 20.43
N ILE A 116 33.84 -8.44 21.70
CA ILE A 116 32.71 -8.40 22.65
C ILE A 116 31.64 -7.40 22.18
N LEU A 117 32.04 -6.22 21.69
CA LEU A 117 31.11 -5.25 21.11
C LEU A 117 30.33 -5.88 19.95
N GLN A 118 31.01 -6.51 19.00
CA GLN A 118 30.37 -7.12 17.84
C GLN A 118 29.36 -8.20 18.26
N GLN A 119 29.76 -9.12 19.15
CA GLN A 119 28.87 -10.15 19.67
C GLN A 119 27.64 -9.56 20.36
N GLY A 120 27.83 -8.47 21.12
CA GLY A 120 26.74 -7.76 21.77
C GLY A 120 25.78 -7.09 20.76
N VAL A 121 26.31 -6.46 19.72
CA VAL A 121 25.50 -5.87 18.64
C VAL A 121 24.71 -6.94 17.90
N ASP A 122 25.31 -8.08 17.59
CA ASP A 122 24.64 -9.21 16.95
C ASP A 122 23.52 -9.78 17.83
N GLN A 123 23.75 -9.85 19.14
CA GLN A 123 22.74 -10.28 20.10
C GLN A 123 21.59 -9.29 20.20
N ASP A 124 21.86 -7.98 20.26
CA ASP A 124 20.82 -6.94 20.28
C ASP A 124 19.95 -6.98 19.02
N TRP A 125 20.55 -7.29 17.86
CA TRP A 125 19.81 -7.49 16.61
C TRP A 125 18.89 -8.72 16.68
N ARG A 126 19.39 -9.86 17.17
CA ARG A 126 18.58 -11.08 17.36
C ARG A 126 17.41 -10.83 18.30
N THR A 127 17.67 -10.22 19.46
CA THR A 127 16.65 -9.89 20.45
C THR A 127 15.62 -8.90 19.88
N SER A 128 16.04 -7.94 19.05
CA SER A 128 15.11 -7.03 18.37
C SER A 128 14.20 -7.81 17.40
N CYS A 129 14.75 -8.70 16.58
CA CYS A 129 13.97 -9.54 15.66
C CYS A 129 13.00 -10.49 16.38
N GLN A 130 13.34 -11.00 17.57
CA GLN A 130 12.45 -11.88 18.34
C GLN A 130 11.12 -11.22 18.73
N ARG A 131 11.03 -9.88 18.67
CA ARG A 131 9.81 -9.12 18.96
C ARG A 131 8.82 -9.03 17.80
N TYR A 132 9.14 -9.58 16.62
CA TYR A 132 8.26 -9.50 15.46
C TYR A 132 6.82 -9.93 15.77
N PRO A 133 6.54 -11.07 16.45
CA PRO A 133 5.17 -11.49 16.70
C PRO A 133 4.34 -10.44 17.45
N GLN A 134 4.85 -9.96 18.60
CA GLN A 134 4.10 -8.99 19.41
C GLN A 134 3.94 -7.63 18.71
N VAL A 135 4.95 -7.21 17.95
CA VAL A 135 4.90 -5.95 17.20
C VAL A 135 3.92 -6.04 16.03
N LEU A 136 3.88 -7.17 15.32
CA LEU A 136 2.90 -7.41 14.27
C LEU A 136 1.48 -7.44 14.85
N ASP A 137 1.26 -8.16 15.95
CA ASP A 137 -0.05 -8.23 16.62
C ASP A 137 -0.54 -6.83 17.02
N TYR A 138 0.35 -6.01 17.59
CA TYR A 138 0.04 -4.62 17.91
C TYR A 138 -0.42 -3.83 16.68
N TYR A 139 0.35 -3.81 15.59
CA TYR A 139 -0.02 -3.03 14.42
C TYR A 139 -1.25 -3.59 13.68
N PHE A 140 -1.48 -4.91 13.71
CA PHE A 140 -2.72 -5.49 13.20
C PHE A 140 -3.92 -5.07 14.04
N SER A 141 -3.79 -4.97 15.37
CA SER A 141 -4.88 -4.51 16.24
C SER A 141 -5.30 -3.06 15.99
N LEU A 142 -4.46 -2.26 15.32
CA LEU A 142 -4.79 -0.90 14.91
C LEU A 142 -5.55 -0.84 13.57
N ALA A 143 -5.53 -1.91 12.79
CA ALA A 143 -6.21 -1.95 11.50
C ALA A 143 -7.69 -2.32 11.69
N GLU A 144 -8.57 -1.38 11.38
CA GLU A 144 -10.01 -1.59 11.50
C GLU A 144 -10.66 -1.78 10.12
N VAL A 145 -11.53 -2.78 10.00
CA VAL A 145 -12.42 -2.98 8.85
C VAL A 145 -13.85 -2.73 9.30
N VAL A 146 -14.39 -1.58 8.92
CA VAL A 146 -15.77 -1.22 9.22
C VAL A 146 -16.67 -1.71 8.10
N LEU A 147 -17.61 -2.58 8.44
CA LEU A 147 -18.65 -3.04 7.52
C LEU A 147 -19.91 -2.18 7.70
N PRO A 148 -20.64 -1.85 6.63
CA PRO A 148 -21.92 -1.15 6.76
C PRO A 148 -22.95 -2.02 7.48
N ASP A 149 -23.91 -1.38 8.15
CA ASP A 149 -25.04 -2.07 8.80
C ASP A 149 -25.94 -2.77 7.79
N HIS A 150 -26.55 -3.89 8.17
CA HIS A 150 -27.43 -4.66 7.29
C HIS A 150 -28.64 -3.87 6.73
N ARG A 151 -29.07 -2.81 7.42
CA ARG A 151 -30.17 -1.93 6.98
C ARG A 151 -29.69 -0.77 6.10
N ASP A 152 -28.41 -0.70 5.77
CA ASP A 152 -27.89 0.30 4.86
C ASP A 152 -28.56 0.14 3.48
N PRO A 153 -29.15 1.21 2.88
CA PRO A 153 -29.73 1.17 1.54
C PRO A 153 -28.81 0.60 0.47
N ARG A 154 -27.48 0.75 0.64
CA ARG A 154 -26.48 0.21 -0.27
C ARG A 154 -26.39 -1.33 -0.23
N ILE A 155 -26.91 -1.97 0.82
CA ILE A 155 -26.93 -3.43 0.99
C ILE A 155 -28.28 -4.01 0.57
N PHE A 156 -29.41 -3.41 0.97
CA PHE A 156 -30.73 -4.02 0.71
C PHE A 156 -31.37 -3.63 -0.64
N ASP A 157 -31.05 -2.46 -1.22
CA ASP A 157 -31.44 -2.07 -2.59
C ASP A 157 -30.21 -1.64 -3.41
N PRO A 158 -29.24 -2.55 -3.65
CA PRO A 158 -28.05 -2.23 -4.41
C PRO A 158 -28.41 -2.09 -5.89
N ARG A 159 -28.11 -0.92 -6.47
CA ARG A 159 -28.29 -0.68 -7.90
C ARG A 159 -27.00 -1.03 -8.64
N PHE A 160 -27.05 -2.09 -9.45
CA PHE A 160 -25.96 -2.52 -10.31
C PHE A 160 -26.27 -2.22 -11.78
N GLY A 161 -25.29 -1.70 -12.52
CA GLY A 161 -25.39 -1.38 -13.95
C GLY A 161 -25.57 0.11 -14.26
N ASP A 162 -25.43 0.47 -15.54
CA ASP A 162 -25.66 1.82 -16.02
C ASP A 162 -27.15 2.21 -15.87
N PRO A 163 -27.46 3.47 -15.50
CA PRO A 163 -28.84 3.93 -15.48
C PRO A 163 -29.47 3.71 -16.87
N PRO A 164 -30.72 3.23 -16.94
CA PRO A 164 -31.34 2.90 -18.23
C PRO A 164 -31.26 4.12 -19.16
N PRO A 165 -30.95 3.91 -20.46
CA PRO A 165 -30.85 5.01 -21.40
C PRO A 165 -32.16 5.79 -21.35
N ARG A 166 -32.06 7.08 -21.00
CA ARG A 166 -33.20 7.99 -21.05
C ARG A 166 -33.69 7.99 -22.48
N HIS A 167 -34.81 7.34 -22.75
CA HIS A 167 -35.52 7.48 -24.02
C HIS A 167 -35.95 8.93 -24.14
N ASP A 168 -35.09 9.74 -24.76
CA ASP A 168 -35.36 11.11 -25.09
C ASP A 168 -36.49 11.06 -26.13
N HIS A 169 -37.73 11.24 -25.70
CA HIS A 169 -38.89 11.39 -26.57
C HIS A 169 -38.72 12.72 -27.32
N ARG A 170 -37.84 12.71 -28.33
CA ARG A 170 -37.66 13.79 -29.29
C ARG A 170 -38.96 13.93 -30.06
N ARG A 171 -39.86 14.80 -29.57
CA ARG A 171 -41.05 15.25 -30.27
C ARG A 171 -40.63 15.71 -31.67
N LEU A 172 -41.02 14.93 -32.68
CA LEU A 172 -41.02 15.33 -34.08
C LEU A 172 -41.96 16.54 -34.22
N LYS A 173 -41.39 17.74 -34.15
CA LYS A 173 -42.09 18.97 -34.53
C LYS A 173 -41.90 19.18 -36.02
N GLU A 174 -42.92 18.77 -36.75
CA GLU A 174 -43.22 19.09 -38.13
C GLU A 174 -42.98 20.60 -38.40
N ARG A 175 -42.06 20.92 -39.31
CA ARG A 175 -41.90 22.27 -39.87
C ARG A 175 -42.14 22.19 -41.38
N ARG A 176 -43.39 22.47 -41.76
CA ARG A 176 -43.72 23.04 -43.07
C ARG A 176 -43.20 24.49 -43.14
N ASN A 177 -42.93 24.88 -44.38
CA ASN A 177 -42.82 26.24 -44.92
C ASN A 177 -41.45 26.94 -44.98
N SER A 178 -40.97 26.95 -46.23
CA SER A 178 -40.53 28.10 -47.04
C SER A 178 -39.23 28.81 -46.69
N GLY A 179 -38.38 28.82 -47.72
CA GLY A 179 -37.14 29.57 -47.76
C GLY A 179 -37.37 31.06 -48.02
N ASP A 180 -36.38 31.85 -47.64
CA ASP A 180 -35.64 32.71 -48.56
C ASP A 180 -34.37 33.25 -47.88
N ALA A 181 -33.42 33.65 -48.72
CA ALA A 181 -32.35 34.61 -48.49
C ALA A 181 -31.25 34.29 -47.47
N ALA A 182 -30.14 33.81 -48.05
CA ALA A 182 -28.84 34.49 -48.03
C ALA A 182 -28.69 35.65 -47.02
N VAL A 183 -27.73 35.49 -46.10
CA VAL A 183 -26.85 36.51 -45.48
C VAL A 183 -26.38 35.90 -44.15
N LYS A 184 -25.18 35.32 -44.15
CA LYS A 184 -24.25 35.23 -42.99
C LYS A 184 -22.98 34.40 -43.27
N GLU A 185 -22.59 34.23 -44.53
CA GLU A 185 -21.29 33.67 -44.92
C GLU A 185 -20.10 34.61 -44.60
N HIS A 186 -20.33 35.78 -44.01
CA HIS A 186 -19.29 36.79 -43.79
C HIS A 186 -18.79 36.91 -42.33
N ARG A 187 -19.23 36.05 -41.39
CA ARG A 187 -18.92 36.25 -39.95
C ARG A 187 -18.14 35.13 -39.24
N LYS A 188 -17.68 34.10 -39.96
CA LYS A 188 -16.89 33.00 -39.34
C LYS A 188 -15.37 33.10 -39.60
N LYS A 189 -14.96 33.84 -40.65
CA LYS A 189 -13.54 34.01 -41.01
C LYS A 189 -12.74 34.90 -40.04
N ASP A 190 -13.41 35.61 -39.14
CA ASP A 190 -12.79 36.51 -38.15
C ASP A 190 -12.45 35.83 -36.80
N LYS A 191 -12.94 34.61 -36.54
CA LYS A 191 -12.74 33.95 -35.24
C LYS A 191 -11.46 33.09 -35.18
N ASP A 192 -10.90 32.70 -36.33
CA ASP A 192 -9.69 31.85 -36.40
C ASP A 192 -8.37 32.63 -36.35
N ARG A 193 -8.38 33.96 -36.51
CA ARG A 193 -7.15 34.78 -36.42
C ARG A 193 -6.78 35.25 -35.01
N ARG A 194 -7.58 34.92 -33.98
CA ARG A 194 -7.38 35.39 -32.59
C ARG A 194 -6.94 34.32 -31.56
N ARG A 195 -6.62 33.08 -31.97
CA ARG A 195 -6.14 32.02 -31.05
C ARG A 195 -4.67 31.62 -31.18
N SER A 196 -3.89 32.31 -32.01
CA SER A 196 -2.51 31.93 -32.35
C SER A 196 -1.42 32.82 -31.77
N ARG A 197 -1.67 33.55 -30.68
CA ARG A 197 -0.64 34.38 -30.00
C ARG A 197 -0.77 34.33 -28.48
N GLY A 198 0.14 33.61 -27.83
CA GLY A 198 0.55 33.89 -26.45
C GLY A 198 0.53 32.72 -25.46
N ARG A 199 1.61 31.92 -25.41
CA ARG A 199 2.25 31.53 -24.14
C ARG A 199 3.66 30.98 -24.36
N THR A 200 4.62 31.62 -23.69
CA THR A 200 6.06 31.35 -23.63
C THR A 200 6.38 30.13 -22.74
N PRO A 201 7.48 29.40 -23.00
CA PRO A 201 7.96 28.31 -22.15
C PRO A 201 8.90 28.83 -21.01
N PRO A 202 9.02 28.10 -19.88
CA PRO A 202 9.86 28.51 -18.75
C PRO A 202 11.35 28.13 -18.95
N PRO A 203 12.30 28.84 -18.32
CA PRO A 203 13.73 28.62 -18.51
C PRO A 203 14.30 27.49 -17.63
N HIS A 204 15.32 26.83 -18.18
CA HIS A 204 16.10 25.72 -17.59
C HIS A 204 17.24 26.27 -16.72
N VAL A 205 17.43 25.73 -15.51
CA VAL A 205 18.55 26.09 -14.60
C VAL A 205 19.62 24.98 -14.67
N PRO A 206 20.93 25.28 -14.74
CA PRO A 206 21.99 24.26 -14.64
C PRO A 206 22.45 24.06 -13.19
N MET A 207 22.71 22.79 -12.81
CA MET A 207 23.30 22.43 -11.52
C MET A 207 24.83 22.55 -11.53
N PRO A 208 25.46 22.95 -10.41
CA PRO A 208 26.91 22.92 -10.27
C PRO A 208 27.44 21.55 -9.79
N ARG A 209 28.73 21.32 -10.08
CA ARG A 209 29.53 20.13 -9.74
C ARG A 209 29.90 20.07 -8.26
#